data_AF-A0A2K8KNH9-F1
#
_entry.id   AF-A0A2K8KNH9-F1
#
_cell.length_a   1.000
_cell.length_b   1.000
_cell.length_c   1.000
_cell.angle_alpha   90.00
_cell.angle_beta   90.00
_cell.angle_gamma   90.00
#
_symmetry.space_group_name_H-M   'P 1'
#
loop_
_entity.id
_entity.type
_entity.pdbx_description
1 polymer ?
#
loop_
_entity_poly.entity_id
_entity_poly.type
_entity_poly.pdbx_seq_one_letter_code
_entity_poly.pdbx_strand_id
1 'polypeptide(L)'
;MSNLALRPEIRIDSRTVAAAQAAEAGTYSIHWFDQRDRAKRIEHYVDLTLLKIDYIDLLVPLQEQLNEHLLAHPQVACECRTLRQKIAENSYKFDINRFDTAGKLTTRSACIEDTQGLRITETTFTADGAFVVRSNYHYAPNMTLVSVQHYDSFGNVVSS
;
A
#
# COMPACT_ATOMS: atom_id res chain seq x y z
N MET A 1 8.71 -25.28 11.51
CA MET A 1 8.28 -24.17 10.63
C MET A 1 8.51 -22.87 11.37
N SER A 2 9.45 -22.03 10.93
CA SER A 2 9.63 -20.72 11.56
C SER A 2 8.45 -19.84 11.17
N ASN A 3 7.53 -19.58 12.10
CA ASN A 3 6.58 -18.47 11.94
C ASN A 3 7.44 -17.22 11.70
N LEU A 4 7.46 -16.72 10.46
CA LEU A 4 8.01 -15.40 10.23
C LEU A 4 7.17 -14.47 11.09
N ALA A 5 7.77 -13.88 12.13
CA ALA A 5 7.11 -12.88 12.94
C ALA A 5 6.82 -11.68 12.02
N LEU A 6 5.57 -11.56 11.60
CA LEU A 6 5.12 -10.42 10.81
C LEU A 6 4.69 -9.30 11.76
N ARG A 7 5.14 -8.07 11.47
CA ARG A 7 4.72 -6.87 12.19
C ARG A 7 3.42 -6.34 11.56
N PRO A 8 2.30 -6.26 12.30
CA PRO A 8 1.09 -5.63 11.79
C PRO A 8 1.16 -4.11 11.84
N GLU A 9 0.61 -3.45 10.84
CA GLU A 9 0.27 -2.03 10.85
C GLU A 9 -1.14 -1.83 10.34
N ILE A 10 -1.98 -1.16 11.13
CA ILE A 10 -3.34 -0.80 10.72
C ILE A 10 -3.25 0.43 9.86
N ARG A 11 -3.84 0.40 8.67
CA ARG A 11 -3.81 1.48 7.71
C ARG A 11 -5.19 1.92 7.27
N ILE A 12 -5.35 3.23 7.12
CA ILE A 12 -6.42 3.82 6.32
C ILE A 12 -5.71 4.49 5.15
N ASP A 13 -6.01 4.02 3.94
CA ASP A 13 -5.27 4.34 2.73
C ASP A 13 -3.77 4.06 2.91
N SER A 14 -2.94 5.12 2.99
CA SER A 14 -1.48 5.02 3.16
C SER A 14 -0.99 5.38 4.57
N ARG A 15 -1.87 5.72 5.51
CA ARG A 15 -1.48 6.16 6.86
C ARG A 15 -1.55 5.01 7.83
N THR A 16 -0.49 4.82 8.63
CA THR A 16 -0.57 3.94 9.80
C THR A 16 -1.35 4.66 10.90
N VAL A 17 -2.39 4.01 11.43
CA VAL A 17 -3.34 4.58 12.39
C VAL A 17 -3.49 3.67 13.61
N ALA A 18 -4.00 4.22 14.71
CA ALA A 18 -4.38 3.42 15.87
C ALA A 18 -5.70 2.66 15.60
N ALA A 19 -5.92 1.54 16.31
CA ALA A 19 -7.11 0.72 16.14
C ALA A 19 -8.43 1.48 16.36
N ALA A 20 -8.46 2.43 17.30
CA ALA A 20 -9.64 3.27 17.56
C ALA A 20 -10.03 4.10 16.32
N GLN A 21 -9.05 4.68 15.63
CA GLN A 21 -9.27 5.49 14.43
C GLN A 21 -9.74 4.63 13.25
N ALA A 22 -9.25 3.39 13.16
CA ALA A 22 -9.71 2.43 12.16
C ALA A 22 -11.16 1.99 12.39
N ALA A 23 -11.54 1.76 13.66
CA ALA A 23 -12.91 1.42 14.04
C ALA A 23 -13.90 2.56 13.73
N GLU A 24 -13.51 3.81 13.96
CA GLU A 24 -14.32 4.98 13.62
C GLU A 24 -14.47 5.19 12.11
N ALA A 25 -13.43 4.89 11.33
CA ALA A 25 -13.44 5.08 9.88
C ALA A 25 -14.32 4.04 9.15
N GLY A 26 -14.65 2.93 9.79
CA GLY A 26 -15.43 1.82 9.20
C GLY A 26 -14.62 1.00 8.19
N THR A 27 -13.86 1.62 7.28
CA THR A 27 -13.04 0.92 6.28
C THR A 27 -11.54 1.10 6.55
N TYR A 28 -10.80 -0.01 6.63
CA TYR A 28 -9.35 -0.01 6.88
C TYR A 28 -8.69 -1.32 6.42
N SER A 29 -7.36 -1.35 6.42
CA SER A 29 -6.58 -2.57 6.17
C SER A 29 -5.56 -2.82 7.27
N ILE A 30 -5.09 -4.06 7.40
CA ILE A 30 -3.94 -4.43 8.24
C ILE A 30 -2.86 -4.99 7.33
N HIS A 31 -1.73 -4.30 7.28
CA HIS A 31 -0.56 -4.72 6.52
C HIS A 31 0.40 -5.46 7.45
N TRP A 32 0.78 -6.66 7.06
CA TRP A 32 1.68 -7.53 7.81
C TRP A 32 3.03 -7.58 7.12
N PHE A 33 4.04 -6.99 7.77
CA PHE A 33 5.38 -6.79 7.21
C PHE A 33 6.37 -7.85 7.73
N ASP A 34 7.28 -8.30 6.87
CA ASP A 34 8.42 -9.11 7.30
C ASP A 34 9.53 -8.24 7.94
N GLN A 35 10.60 -8.89 8.42
CA GLN A 35 11.75 -8.23 9.05
C GLN A 35 12.51 -7.27 8.13
N ARG A 36 12.19 -7.23 6.83
CA ARG A 36 12.77 -6.32 5.83
C ARG A 36 11.76 -5.26 5.39
N ASP A 37 10.71 -5.03 6.19
CA ASP A 37 9.63 -4.07 5.93
C ASP A 37 8.87 -4.30 4.62
N ARG A 38 8.79 -5.57 4.15
CA ARG A 38 7.98 -5.92 2.97
C ARG A 38 6.62 -6.45 3.39
N ALA A 39 5.55 -5.89 2.86
CA ALA A 39 4.20 -6.40 3.09
C ALA A 39 4.08 -7.82 2.50
N LYS A 40 3.65 -8.78 3.33
CA LYS A 40 3.44 -10.20 2.96
C LYS A 40 1.98 -10.61 3.00
N ARG A 41 1.19 -9.93 3.83
CA ARG A 41 -0.25 -10.12 3.93
C ARG A 41 -0.93 -8.78 4.13
N ILE A 42 -2.04 -8.54 3.44
CA ILE A 42 -2.92 -7.40 3.65
C ILE A 42 -4.31 -7.93 3.92
N GLU A 43 -4.88 -7.56 5.06
CA GLU A 43 -6.25 -7.89 5.43
C GLU A 43 -7.12 -6.65 5.27
N HIS A 44 -8.27 -6.77 4.62
CA HIS A 44 -9.16 -5.65 4.31
C HIS A 44 -10.45 -5.77 5.10
N TYR A 45 -10.80 -4.69 5.80
CA TYR A 45 -11.93 -4.65 6.72
C TYR A 45 -12.93 -3.56 6.36
N VAL A 46 -14.22 -3.87 6.55
CA VAL A 46 -15.33 -2.92 6.60
C VAL A 46 -16.17 -3.21 7.84
N ASP A 47 -16.39 -2.20 8.67
CA ASP A 47 -17.12 -2.27 9.94
C ASP A 47 -16.69 -3.47 10.79
N LEU A 48 -15.38 -3.62 10.96
CA LEU A 48 -14.71 -4.73 11.67
C LEU A 48 -14.88 -6.11 11.03
N THR A 49 -15.56 -6.22 9.88
CA THR A 49 -15.72 -7.46 9.13
C THR A 49 -14.57 -7.62 8.15
N LEU A 50 -13.82 -8.73 8.25
CA LEU A 50 -12.80 -9.10 7.29
C LEU A 50 -13.46 -9.51 5.98
N LEU A 51 -13.13 -8.83 4.88
CA LEU A 51 -13.71 -9.10 3.55
C LEU A 51 -12.72 -9.76 2.60
N LYS A 52 -11.45 -9.39 2.71
CA LYS A 52 -10.42 -9.86 1.78
C LYS A 52 -9.06 -10.01 2.43
N ILE A 53 -8.28 -10.97 1.95
CA ILE A 53 -6.86 -11.13 2.27
C ILE A 53 -6.05 -11.20 0.97
N ASP A 54 -5.05 -10.33 0.85
CA ASP A 54 -4.03 -10.41 -0.20
C ASP A 54 -2.73 -10.98 0.37
N TYR A 55 -2.17 -12.00 -0.26
CA TYR A 55 -0.84 -12.52 0.03
C TYR A 55 0.15 -12.10 -1.06
N ILE A 56 1.31 -11.57 -0.64
CA ILE A 56 2.28 -10.92 -1.53
C ILE A 56 3.64 -11.64 -1.47
N ASP A 57 4.26 -11.85 -2.64
CA ASP A 57 5.60 -12.43 -2.81
C ASP A 57 5.75 -13.84 -2.24
N LEU A 58 4.91 -14.75 -2.70
CA LEU A 58 4.94 -16.15 -2.30
C LEU A 58 5.88 -16.97 -3.19
N LEU A 59 7.15 -17.05 -2.81
CA LEU A 59 8.03 -18.14 -3.22
C LEU A 59 7.77 -19.32 -2.27
N VAL A 60 6.63 -19.99 -2.44
CA VAL A 60 6.28 -21.34 -1.94
C VAL A 60 6.82 -21.63 -0.52
N PRO A 61 6.12 -21.13 0.53
CA PRO A 61 5.43 -22.07 1.43
C PRO A 61 4.03 -21.63 1.89
N LEU A 62 3.48 -20.50 1.44
CA LEU A 62 2.22 -19.95 1.96
C LEU A 62 0.96 -20.34 1.13
N GLN A 63 1.09 -21.23 0.14
CA GLN A 63 -0.07 -21.81 -0.57
C GLN A 63 -0.93 -22.68 0.37
N GLU A 64 -0.29 -23.40 1.30
CA GLU A 64 -1.00 -24.16 2.34
C GLU A 64 -1.75 -23.22 3.28
N GLN A 65 -1.16 -22.09 3.67
CA GLN A 65 -1.84 -21.07 4.48
C GLN A 65 -3.03 -20.43 3.77
N LEU A 66 -2.92 -20.22 2.44
CA LEU A 66 -4.06 -19.75 1.64
C LEU A 66 -5.20 -20.77 1.70
N ASN A 67 -4.90 -22.06 1.54
CA ASN A 67 -5.90 -23.12 1.61
C ASN A 67 -6.51 -23.24 3.02
N GLU A 68 -5.70 -23.15 4.08
CA GLU A 68 -6.15 -23.13 5.47
C GLU A 68 -7.08 -21.94 5.75
N HIS A 69 -6.75 -20.74 5.25
CA HIS A 69 -7.60 -19.56 5.42
C HIS A 69 -8.88 -19.60 4.58
N LEU A 70 -8.82 -20.12 3.35
CA LEU A 70 -10.03 -20.36 2.55
C LEU A 70 -10.98 -21.34 3.25
N LEU A 71 -10.44 -22.34 3.95
CA LEU A 71 -11.22 -23.27 4.77
C LEU A 71 -11.79 -22.62 6.03
N ALA A 72 -11.00 -21.79 6.72
CA ALA A 72 -11.41 -21.12 7.96
C ALA A 72 -12.38 -19.94 7.73
N HIS A 73 -12.29 -19.30 6.57
CA HIS A 73 -13.02 -18.09 6.22
C HIS A 73 -13.61 -18.18 4.81
N PRO A 74 -14.56 -19.11 4.54
CA PRO A 74 -15.07 -19.38 3.19
C PRO A 74 -15.78 -18.17 2.54
N GLN A 75 -16.26 -17.23 3.35
CA GLN A 75 -16.87 -15.98 2.91
C GLN A 75 -15.86 -14.84 2.63
N VAL A 76 -14.58 -15.03 2.93
CA VAL A 76 -13.52 -14.02 2.75
C VAL A 76 -12.80 -14.29 1.44
N ALA A 77 -12.77 -13.29 0.56
CA ALA A 77 -12.04 -13.38 -0.70
C ALA A 77 -10.53 -13.46 -0.40
N CYS A 78 -9.86 -14.52 -0.85
CA CYS A 78 -8.41 -14.64 -0.67
C CYS A 78 -7.71 -14.65 -2.03
N GLU A 79 -6.74 -13.76 -2.21
CA GLU A 79 -5.94 -13.67 -3.43
C GLU A 79 -4.45 -13.84 -3.10
N CYS A 80 -3.77 -14.64 -3.92
CA CYS A 80 -2.31 -14.74 -3.91
C CYS A 80 -1.77 -14.04 -5.14
N ARG A 81 -0.84 -13.10 -4.94
CA ARG A 81 -0.15 -12.41 -6.03
C ARG A 81 1.34 -12.67 -5.93
N THR A 82 1.89 -13.26 -6.99
CA THR A 82 3.33 -13.38 -7.17
C THR A 82 3.95 -12.03 -7.54
N LEU A 83 5.22 -11.82 -7.20
CA LEU A 83 5.99 -10.66 -7.70
C LEU A 83 5.84 -10.50 -9.21
N ARG A 84 5.86 -11.63 -9.93
CA ARG A 84 5.74 -11.68 -11.40
C ARG A 84 4.36 -11.19 -11.90
N GLN A 85 3.27 -11.50 -11.21
CA GLN A 85 1.94 -10.96 -11.55
C GLN A 85 1.86 -9.46 -11.24
N LYS A 86 2.45 -9.02 -10.14
CA LYS A 86 2.54 -7.60 -9.78
C LYS A 86 3.27 -6.78 -10.88
N ILE A 87 4.34 -7.36 -11.44
CA ILE A 87 5.08 -6.83 -12.60
C ILE A 87 4.21 -6.83 -13.86
N ALA A 88 3.58 -7.96 -14.19
CA ALA A 88 2.83 -8.14 -15.42
C ALA A 88 1.58 -7.23 -15.52
N GLU A 89 0.94 -6.93 -14.39
CA GLU A 89 -0.24 -6.06 -14.31
C GLU A 89 0.10 -4.59 -14.05
N ASN A 90 1.39 -4.25 -13.95
CA ASN A 90 1.83 -2.91 -13.58
C ASN A 90 1.27 -2.44 -12.21
N SER A 91 1.02 -3.40 -11.30
CA SER A 91 0.41 -3.23 -9.97
C SER A 91 1.31 -2.49 -8.96
N TYR A 92 2.43 -1.94 -9.42
CA TYR A 92 3.16 -0.91 -8.69
C TYR A 92 2.43 0.44 -8.65
N LYS A 93 1.32 0.54 -9.39
CA LYS A 93 0.44 1.69 -9.41
C LYS A 93 -0.65 1.55 -8.37
N PHE A 94 -0.78 2.56 -7.51
CA PHE A 94 -1.88 2.65 -6.55
C PHE A 94 -2.22 4.12 -6.30
N ASP A 95 -3.45 4.36 -5.86
CA ASP A 95 -3.92 5.71 -5.56
C ASP A 95 -3.93 5.97 -4.04
N ILE A 96 -3.64 7.21 -3.65
CA ILE A 96 -3.75 7.73 -2.29
C ILE A 96 -4.74 8.88 -2.31
N ASN A 97 -5.73 8.83 -1.43
CA ASN A 97 -6.58 9.99 -1.13
C ASN A 97 -6.11 10.63 0.19
N ARG A 98 -6.08 11.96 0.24
CA ARG A 98 -5.82 12.71 1.49
C ARG A 98 -7.04 13.53 1.83
N PHE A 99 -7.37 13.59 3.10
CA PHE A 99 -8.54 14.27 3.64
C PHE A 99 -8.11 15.28 4.71
N ASP A 100 -8.89 16.34 4.90
CA ASP A 100 -8.71 17.26 6.02
C ASP A 100 -9.24 16.68 7.34
N THR A 101 -9.12 17.43 8.44
CA THR A 101 -9.57 17.01 9.77
C THR A 101 -11.09 16.86 9.88
N ALA A 102 -11.86 17.38 8.92
CA ALA A 102 -13.30 17.20 8.83
C ALA A 102 -13.69 16.01 7.92
N GLY A 103 -12.70 15.27 7.39
CA GLY A 103 -12.92 14.12 6.50
C GLY A 103 -13.24 14.51 5.06
N LYS A 104 -13.05 15.78 4.66
CA LYS A 104 -13.25 16.20 3.27
C LYS A 104 -12.00 15.90 2.44
N LEU A 105 -12.20 15.33 1.25
CA LEU A 105 -11.11 15.04 0.31
C LEU A 105 -10.38 16.35 -0.09
N THR A 106 -9.07 16.36 0.05
CA THR A 106 -8.20 17.52 -0.29
C THR A 106 -7.35 17.24 -1.52
N THR A 107 -6.74 16.06 -1.61
CA THR A 107 -5.89 15.67 -2.74
C THR A 107 -6.03 14.19 -3.06
N ARG A 108 -5.71 13.84 -4.31
CA ARG A 108 -5.60 12.48 -4.81
C ARG A 108 -4.20 12.28 -5.36
N SER A 109 -3.62 11.10 -5.29
CA SER A 109 -2.27 10.88 -5.80
C SER A 109 -2.10 9.51 -6.40
N ALA A 110 -1.66 9.45 -7.65
CA ALA A 110 -1.26 8.21 -8.30
C ALA A 110 0.22 7.95 -8.03
N CYS A 111 0.51 6.83 -7.37
CA CYS A 111 1.85 6.42 -6.96
C CYS A 111 2.38 5.31 -7.86
N ILE A 112 3.69 5.23 -8.03
CA ILE A 112 4.41 4.13 -8.66
C ILE A 112 5.51 3.68 -7.71
N GLU A 113 5.58 2.38 -7.46
CA GLU A 113 6.66 1.73 -6.69
C GLU A 113 7.61 0.93 -7.60
N ASP A 114 8.79 0.59 -7.08
CA ASP A 114 9.70 -0.36 -7.70
C ASP A 114 9.41 -1.80 -7.24
N THR A 115 10.22 -2.73 -7.73
CA THR A 115 10.12 -4.16 -7.40
C THR A 115 10.43 -4.48 -5.94
N GLN A 116 11.00 -3.53 -5.20
CA GLN A 116 11.30 -3.64 -3.77
C GLN A 116 10.23 -2.95 -2.91
N GLY A 117 9.25 -2.28 -3.52
CA GLY A 117 8.20 -1.53 -2.84
C GLY A 117 8.59 -0.09 -2.48
N LEU A 118 9.71 0.41 -3.03
CA LEU A 118 10.09 1.82 -2.85
C LEU A 118 9.30 2.68 -3.83
N ARG A 119 8.69 3.76 -3.32
CA ARG A 119 7.97 4.70 -4.17
C ARG A 119 8.94 5.41 -5.10
N ILE A 120 8.79 5.28 -6.41
CA ILE A 120 9.65 5.95 -7.40
C ILE A 120 9.02 7.27 -7.86
N THR A 121 7.69 7.30 -7.98
CA THR A 121 6.94 8.47 -8.46
C THR A 121 5.62 8.63 -7.72
N GLU A 122 5.21 9.88 -7.49
CA GLU A 122 3.88 10.26 -7.03
C GLU A 122 3.39 11.43 -7.88
N THR A 123 2.20 11.35 -8.45
CA THR A 123 1.55 12.50 -9.09
C THR A 123 0.34 12.89 -8.28
N THR A 124 0.35 14.10 -7.72
CA THR A 124 -0.70 14.63 -6.86
C THR A 124 -1.60 15.58 -7.65
N PHE A 125 -2.89 15.43 -7.40
CA PHE A 125 -3.97 16.26 -7.90
C PHE A 125 -4.77 16.82 -6.73
N THR A 126 -5.44 17.94 -6.94
CA THR A 126 -6.49 18.43 -6.04
C THR A 126 -7.67 17.46 -6.05
N ALA A 127 -8.60 17.61 -5.10
CA ALA A 127 -9.81 16.77 -5.02
C ALA A 127 -10.66 16.80 -6.30
N ASP A 128 -10.71 17.95 -6.99
CA ASP A 128 -11.39 18.18 -8.27
C ASP A 128 -10.56 17.75 -9.50
N GLY A 129 -9.34 17.23 -9.29
CA GLY A 129 -8.52 16.63 -10.35
C GLY A 129 -7.54 17.59 -11.04
N ALA A 130 -7.38 18.81 -10.56
CA ALA A 130 -6.35 19.72 -11.07
C ALA A 130 -4.97 19.22 -10.64
N PHE A 131 -3.99 19.30 -11.55
CA PHE A 131 -2.61 18.91 -11.24
C PHE A 131 -2.03 19.80 -10.13
N VAL A 132 -1.33 19.19 -9.18
CA VAL A 132 -0.60 19.91 -8.12
C VAL A 132 0.90 19.77 -8.34
N VAL A 133 1.41 18.54 -8.34
CA VAL A 133 2.86 18.27 -8.44
C VAL A 133 3.10 16.82 -8.86
N ARG A 134 4.21 16.56 -9.55
CA ARG A 134 4.78 15.22 -9.66
C ARG A 134 6.07 15.17 -8.87
N SER A 135 6.26 14.14 -8.06
CA SER A 135 7.45 13.93 -7.24
C SER A 135 8.15 12.65 -7.68
N ASN A 136 9.46 12.71 -7.89
CA ASN A 136 10.33 11.55 -8.08
C ASN A 136 11.21 11.36 -6.85
N TYR A 137 11.33 10.13 -6.38
CA TYR A 137 12.06 9.80 -5.17
C TYR A 137 13.36 9.07 -5.54
N HIS A 138 14.46 9.48 -4.91
CA HIS A 138 15.78 8.91 -5.16
C HIS A 138 16.33 8.29 -3.88
N TYR A 139 16.74 7.03 -3.97
CA TYR A 139 17.23 6.26 -2.84
C TYR A 139 18.69 5.87 -3.04
N ALA A 140 19.43 5.79 -1.93
CA ALA A 140 20.76 5.20 -1.89
C ALA A 140 20.68 3.66 -2.03
N PRO A 141 21.79 2.96 -2.34
CA PRO A 141 21.79 1.50 -2.47
C PRO A 141 21.32 0.73 -1.24
N ASN A 142 21.39 1.34 -0.06
CA ASN A 142 20.88 0.81 1.20
C ASN A 142 19.38 1.13 1.43
N MET A 143 18.65 1.54 0.38
CA MET A 143 17.23 1.90 0.40
C MET A 143 16.87 3.14 1.24
N THR A 144 17.86 3.95 1.63
CA THR A 144 17.59 5.23 2.33
C THR A 144 17.18 6.31 1.33
N LEU A 145 16.11 7.06 1.61
CA LEU A 145 15.70 8.20 0.77
C LEU A 145 16.76 9.30 0.84
N VAL A 146 17.28 9.70 -0.32
CA VAL A 146 18.35 10.71 -0.46
C VAL A 146 17.76 12.06 -0.89
N SER A 147 16.82 12.05 -1.84
CA SER A 147 16.20 13.29 -2.32
C SER A 147 14.83 13.04 -2.95
N VAL A 148 14.06 14.12 -3.08
CA VAL A 148 12.79 14.12 -3.79
C VAL A 148 12.78 15.30 -4.76
N GLN A 149 12.67 15.00 -6.06
CA GLN A 149 12.59 16.02 -7.08
C GLN A 149 11.14 16.28 -7.47
N HIS A 150 10.70 17.53 -7.42
CA HIS A 150 9.35 17.94 -7.71
C HIS A 150 9.27 18.62 -9.08
N TYR A 151 8.21 18.32 -9.82
CA TYR A 151 7.96 18.82 -11.15
C TYR A 151 6.57 19.46 -11.26
N ASP A 152 6.49 20.52 -12.06
CA ASP A 152 5.21 21.11 -12.48
C ASP A 152 4.49 20.25 -13.54
N SER A 153 3.34 20.73 -14.01
CA SER A 153 2.52 20.05 -15.02
C SER A 153 3.19 19.95 -16.40
N PHE A 154 4.20 20.77 -16.66
CA PHE A 154 4.98 20.77 -17.89
C PHE A 154 6.22 19.87 -17.79
N GLY A 155 6.50 19.33 -16.60
CA GLY A 155 7.65 18.50 -16.34
C GLY A 155 8.92 19.28 -16.00
N ASN A 156 8.83 20.58 -15.71
CA ASN A 156 9.97 21.37 -15.24
C ASN A 156 10.18 21.13 -13.74
N VAL A 157 11.45 21.11 -13.32
CA VAL A 157 11.80 20.99 -11.89
C VAL A 157 11.42 22.29 -11.18
N VAL A 158 10.62 22.17 -10.12
CA VAL A 158 10.21 23.30 -9.27
C VAL A 158 10.87 23.27 -7.90
N SER A 159 11.30 22.11 -7.43
CA SER A 159 12.15 21.97 -6.24
C SER A 159 12.84 20.60 -6.20
N SER A 160 13.86 20.46 -5.36
CA SER A 160 14.69 19.25 -5.18
C SER A 160 15.20 19.12 -3.76
#